data_AF-A0A1Y5TQJ0-F1
#
_entry.id   AF-A0A1Y5TQJ0-F1
#
_cell.length_a   1.000
_cell.length_b   1.000
_cell.length_c   1.000
_cell.angle_alpha   90.00
_cell.angle_beta   90.00
_cell.angle_gamma   90.00
#
_symmetry.space_group_name_H-M   'P 1'
#
loop_
_entity.id
_entity.type
_entity.pdbx_description
1 polymer ?
#
loop_
_entity_poly.entity_id
_entity_poly.type
_entity_poly.pdbx_seq_one_letter_code
_entity_poly.pdbx_strand_id
1 'polypeptide(L)'
;MKSSRWRWHLDEMFVKINGERHYLWRAVDHEGEVLESFVTKTRDKKAALKFLKKAMRKHGCPEVVVTDRLRSYGAALKEIGASGRQETGRWLNNRAENSHLPFRRRERAMLRFRRMRSLQKFAAVHASIYNLFNSERSLHSRPNFKLNRAAALAEWRGLCAK
;
A
#
# COMPACT_ATOMS: atom_id res chain seq x y z
N MET A 1 -17.87 -16.95 1.68
CA MET A 1 -17.25 -15.60 1.75
C MET A 1 -15.96 -15.63 0.94
N LYS A 2 -15.77 -14.71 -0.01
CA LYS A 2 -14.45 -14.55 -0.67
C LYS A 2 -13.43 -14.10 0.39
N SER A 3 -12.21 -14.62 0.32
CA SER A 3 -11.10 -14.15 1.16
C SER A 3 -10.97 -12.62 1.04
N SER A 4 -10.75 -11.89 2.14
CA SER A 4 -10.62 -10.41 2.15
C SER A 4 -9.59 -9.89 1.14
N ARG A 5 -8.64 -10.74 0.72
CA ARG A 5 -7.52 -10.42 -0.17
C ARG A 5 -7.73 -10.78 -1.64
N TRP A 6 -8.95 -11.09 -2.07
CA TRP A 6 -9.23 -11.54 -3.44
C TRP A 6 -8.91 -10.47 -4.50
N ARG A 7 -9.07 -9.18 -4.18
CA ARG A 7 -8.80 -8.06 -5.10
C ARG A 7 -7.76 -7.11 -4.52
N TRP A 8 -6.71 -6.85 -5.30
CA TRP A 8 -5.67 -5.89 -4.96
C TRP A 8 -5.75 -4.67 -5.86
N HIS A 9 -5.51 -3.50 -5.28
CA HIS A 9 -5.35 -2.23 -5.95
C HIS A 9 -3.89 -1.81 -5.83
N LEU A 10 -3.22 -1.60 -6.96
CA LEU A 10 -1.83 -1.19 -7.01
C LEU A 10 -1.71 0.15 -7.70
N ASP A 11 -0.95 1.02 -7.06
CA ASP A 11 -0.63 2.32 -7.61
C ASP A 11 0.74 2.75 -7.15
N GLU A 12 1.29 3.74 -7.83
CA GLU A 12 2.53 4.36 -7.45
C GLU A 12 2.41 5.87 -7.37
N MET A 13 3.15 6.43 -6.41
CA MET A 13 3.19 7.86 -6.23
C MET A 13 4.61 8.40 -6.26
N PHE A 14 4.74 9.55 -6.91
CA PHE A 14 5.97 10.32 -6.89
C PHE A 14 6.30 10.85 -5.50
N VAL A 15 7.57 10.67 -5.11
CA VAL A 15 8.19 11.21 -3.89
C VAL A 15 9.55 11.84 -4.25
N LYS A 16 9.91 12.93 -3.57
CA LYS A 16 11.15 13.68 -3.82
C LYS A 16 12.15 13.42 -2.70
N ILE A 17 13.36 12.99 -3.04
CA ILE A 17 14.45 12.74 -2.08
C ILE A 17 15.66 13.53 -2.57
N ASN A 18 16.12 14.51 -1.78
CA ASN A 18 17.25 15.40 -2.12
C ASN A 18 17.20 15.98 -3.55
N GLY A 19 16.04 16.44 -4.00
CA GLY A 19 15.92 16.96 -5.37
C GLY A 19 15.51 15.91 -6.41
N GLU A 20 15.87 14.64 -6.20
CA GLU A 20 15.68 13.57 -7.17
C GLU A 20 14.31 12.91 -7.08
N ARG A 21 13.81 12.47 -8.23
CA ARG A 21 12.53 11.76 -8.32
C ARG A 21 12.67 10.29 -7.98
N HIS A 22 11.80 9.84 -7.09
CA HIS A 22 11.66 8.45 -6.68
C HIS A 22 10.17 8.06 -6.73
N TYR A 23 9.89 6.77 -6.63
CA TYR A 23 8.56 6.20 -6.73
C TYR A 23 8.29 5.32 -5.51
N LEU A 24 7.18 5.57 -4.84
CA LEU A 24 6.63 4.69 -3.81
C LEU A 24 5.48 3.89 -4.44
N TRP A 25 5.67 2.58 -4.53
CA TRP A 25 4.69 1.60 -4.95
C TRP A 25 3.88 1.13 -3.75
N ARG A 26 2.56 1.04 -3.88
CA ARG A 26 1.67 0.59 -2.81
C ARG A 26 0.66 -0.42 -3.33
N ALA A 27 0.48 -1.50 -2.57
CA ALA A 27 -0.53 -2.51 -2.80
C ALA A 27 -1.51 -2.46 -1.63
N VAL A 28 -2.80 -2.40 -1.97
CA VAL A 28 -3.89 -2.30 -1.01
C VAL A 28 -4.93 -3.34 -1.37
N ASP A 29 -5.53 -4.01 -0.40
CA ASP A 29 -6.65 -4.91 -0.70
C ASP A 29 -7.98 -4.16 -0.84
N HIS A 30 -9.06 -4.93 -1.01
CA HIS A 30 -10.40 -4.39 -1.19
C HIS A 30 -10.94 -3.67 0.06
N GLU A 31 -10.52 -4.10 1.26
CA GLU A 31 -10.92 -3.52 2.54
C GLU A 31 -10.14 -2.22 2.84
N GLY A 32 -8.96 -2.07 2.22
CA GLY A 32 -8.13 -0.89 2.37
C GLY A 32 -6.89 -1.13 3.22
N GLU A 33 -6.59 -2.38 3.57
CA GLU A 33 -5.33 -2.73 4.22
C GLU A 33 -4.17 -2.59 3.25
N VAL A 34 -3.08 -2.00 3.72
CA VAL A 34 -1.84 -1.88 2.96
C VAL A 34 -1.10 -3.20 3.06
N LEU A 35 -1.01 -3.91 1.96
CA LEU A 35 -0.31 -5.20 1.87
C LEU A 35 1.20 -4.97 1.77
N GLU A 36 1.63 -4.11 0.84
CA GLU A 36 3.04 -3.87 0.58
C GLU A 36 3.31 -2.41 0.20
N SER A 37 4.48 -1.91 0.59
CA SER A 37 4.96 -0.56 0.26
C SER A 37 6.45 -0.61 -0.08
N PHE A 38 6.81 -0.21 -1.29
CA PHE A 38 8.16 -0.36 -1.81
C PHE A 38 8.65 0.89 -2.53
N VAL A 39 9.89 1.31 -2.28
CA VAL A 39 10.47 2.53 -2.85
C VAL A 39 11.53 2.17 -3.89
N THR A 40 11.45 2.80 -5.06
CA THR A 40 12.43 2.66 -6.14
C THR A 40 12.85 4.01 -6.72
N LYS A 41 14.00 4.03 -7.40
CA LYS A 41 14.44 5.18 -8.20
C LYS A 41 13.65 5.31 -9.51
N THR A 42 13.37 4.19 -10.15
CA THR A 42 12.72 4.13 -11.47
C THR A 42 11.33 3.53 -11.38
N ARG A 43 10.49 3.85 -12.37
CA ARG A 43 9.14 3.32 -12.53
C ARG A 43 9.05 2.31 -13.69
N ASP A 44 10.04 1.43 -13.78
CA ASP A 44 10.20 0.49 -14.89
C ASP A 44 9.55 -0.88 -14.61
N LYS A 45 9.59 -1.76 -15.61
CA LYS A 45 9.11 -3.14 -15.51
C LYS A 45 9.79 -3.92 -14.38
N LYS A 46 11.10 -3.73 -14.16
CA LYS A 46 11.87 -4.44 -13.15
C LYS A 46 11.43 -4.06 -11.74
N ALA A 47 11.15 -2.77 -11.51
CA ALA A 47 10.59 -2.26 -10.27
C ALA A 47 9.19 -2.84 -10.01
N ALA A 48 8.29 -2.77 -11.00
CA ALA A 48 6.93 -3.32 -10.91
C ALA A 48 6.95 -4.83 -10.61
N LEU A 49 7.79 -5.59 -11.32
CA LEU A 49 7.96 -7.03 -11.12
C LEU A 49 8.45 -7.37 -9.72
N LYS A 50 9.48 -6.67 -9.24
CA LYS A 50 10.02 -6.87 -7.88
C LYS A 50 8.96 -6.59 -6.82
N PHE A 51 8.18 -5.53 -7.03
CA PHE A 51 7.09 -5.16 -6.14
C PHE A 51 5.98 -6.22 -6.12
N LEU A 52 5.49 -6.66 -7.28
CA LEU A 52 4.48 -7.72 -7.40
C LEU A 52 4.96 -9.03 -6.76
N LYS A 53 6.16 -9.50 -7.09
CA LYS A 53 6.74 -10.74 -6.50
C LYS A 53 6.87 -10.63 -4.98
N LYS A 54 7.24 -9.46 -4.46
CA LYS A 54 7.36 -9.23 -3.01
C LYS A 54 5.99 -9.31 -2.34
N ALA A 55 4.98 -8.62 -2.88
CA ALA A 55 3.62 -8.65 -2.35
C ALA A 55 3.03 -10.07 -2.41
N MET A 56 3.13 -10.76 -3.56
CA MET A 56 2.58 -12.11 -3.75
C MET A 56 3.21 -13.15 -2.85
N ARG A 57 4.53 -13.09 -2.64
CA ARG A 57 5.22 -13.99 -1.72
C ARG A 57 4.75 -13.84 -0.27
N LYS A 58 4.37 -12.63 0.15
CA LYS A 58 3.98 -12.35 1.53
C LYS A 58 2.49 -12.56 1.78
N HIS A 59 1.64 -12.25 0.80
CA HIS A 59 0.19 -12.19 0.96
C HIS A 59 -0.58 -13.20 0.11
N GLY A 60 0.12 -14.04 -0.66
CA GLY A 60 -0.49 -14.94 -1.64
C GLY A 60 -0.82 -14.24 -2.95
N CYS A 61 -1.47 -14.94 -3.87
CA CYS A 61 -1.83 -14.39 -5.18
C CYS A 61 -3.28 -13.88 -5.16
N PRO A 62 -3.56 -12.64 -5.60
CA PRO A 62 -4.93 -12.16 -5.76
C PRO A 62 -5.64 -12.83 -6.93
N GLU A 63 -6.97 -12.86 -6.87
CA GLU A 63 -7.85 -13.18 -8.01
C GLU A 63 -7.81 -12.04 -9.03
N VAL A 64 -7.88 -10.78 -8.57
CA VAL A 64 -7.94 -9.58 -9.40
C VAL A 64 -6.88 -8.57 -8.98
N VAL A 65 -6.22 -7.97 -9.96
CA VAL A 65 -5.17 -6.95 -9.83
C VAL A 65 -5.63 -5.70 -10.55
N VAL A 66 -6.13 -4.72 -9.80
CA VAL A 66 -6.51 -3.41 -10.31
C VAL A 66 -5.27 -2.53 -10.33
N THR A 67 -4.93 -2.00 -11.50
CA THR A 67 -3.85 -1.03 -11.64
C THR A 67 -4.34 0.20 -12.39
N ASP A 68 -3.51 1.24 -12.41
CA ASP A 68 -3.62 2.27 -13.43
C ASP A 68 -3.23 1.72 -14.82
N ARG A 69 -3.18 2.60 -15.83
CA ARG A 69 -2.79 2.23 -17.21
C ARG A 69 -1.27 2.24 -17.42
N LEU A 70 -0.47 2.17 -16.37
CA LEU A 70 0.98 2.17 -16.51
C LEU A 70 1.48 0.87 -17.17
N ARG A 71 2.23 1.05 -18.26
CA ARG A 71 2.73 -0.07 -19.09
C ARG A 71 3.63 -1.05 -18.32
N SER A 72 4.33 -0.61 -17.29
CA SER A 72 5.22 -1.46 -16.50
C SER A 72 4.47 -2.52 -15.70
N TYR A 73 3.25 -2.25 -15.22
CA TYR A 73 2.40 -3.28 -14.59
C TYR A 73 2.01 -4.35 -15.59
N GLY A 74 1.48 -3.97 -16.76
CA GLY A 74 1.09 -4.93 -17.79
C GLY A 74 2.26 -5.83 -18.22
N ALA A 75 3.45 -5.24 -18.42
CA ALA A 75 4.65 -5.98 -18.76
C ALA A 75 5.13 -6.92 -17.63
N ALA A 76 5.01 -6.50 -16.36
CA ALA A 76 5.38 -7.32 -15.22
C ALA A 76 4.38 -8.47 -14.97
N LEU A 77 3.08 -8.19 -15.11
CA LEU A 77 2.01 -9.19 -14.98
C LEU A 77 2.09 -10.26 -16.06
N LYS A 78 2.45 -9.88 -17.30
CA LYS A 78 2.73 -10.82 -18.39
C LYS A 78 3.89 -11.76 -18.04
N GLU A 79 4.95 -11.24 -17.46
CA GLU A 79 6.12 -12.05 -17.08
C GLU A 79 5.80 -13.08 -16.00
N ILE A 80 4.89 -12.77 -15.06
CA ILE A 80 4.49 -13.71 -13.99
C ILE A 80 3.25 -14.54 -14.34
N GLY A 81 2.80 -14.52 -15.60
CA GLY A 81 1.63 -15.30 -16.05
C GLY A 81 0.30 -14.84 -15.45
N ALA A 82 0.21 -13.59 -15.00
CA ALA A 82 -0.98 -13.03 -14.33
C ALA A 82 -1.70 -11.96 -15.16
N SER A 83 -1.43 -11.85 -16.47
CA SER A 83 -2.07 -10.86 -17.35
C SER A 83 -3.60 -10.92 -17.32
N GLY A 84 -4.18 -12.12 -17.28
CA GLY A 84 -5.64 -12.30 -17.25
C GLY A 84 -6.31 -11.83 -15.95
N ARG A 85 -5.53 -11.48 -14.92
CA ARG A 85 -6.03 -10.96 -13.64
C ARG A 85 -6.05 -9.44 -13.60
N GLN A 86 -5.48 -8.78 -14.61
CA GLN A 86 -5.37 -7.32 -14.62
C GLN A 86 -6.71 -6.69 -14.99
N GLU A 87 -7.16 -5.76 -14.16
CA GLU A 87 -8.26 -4.87 -14.49
C GLU A 87 -7.78 -3.43 -14.51
N THR A 88 -8.23 -2.68 -15.51
CA THR A 88 -8.01 -1.23 -15.60
C THR A 88 -9.33 -0.56 -15.94
N GLY A 89 -9.60 0.60 -15.35
CA GLY A 89 -10.85 1.30 -15.58
C GLY A 89 -10.87 2.63 -14.86
N ARG A 90 -11.73 3.53 -15.31
CA ARG A 90 -11.92 4.83 -14.67
C ARG A 90 -12.42 4.58 -13.25
N TRP A 91 -11.78 5.22 -12.27
CA TRP A 91 -12.12 5.13 -10.83
C TRP A 91 -11.86 3.78 -10.13
N LEU A 92 -11.51 2.71 -10.85
CA LEU A 92 -11.26 1.41 -10.23
C LEU A 92 -10.06 1.44 -9.28
N ASN A 93 -9.07 2.30 -9.55
CA ASN A 93 -7.86 2.41 -8.74
C ASN A 93 -7.96 3.41 -7.58
N ASN A 94 -9.14 4.04 -7.37
CA ASN A 94 -9.36 5.03 -6.32
C ASN A 94 -8.96 4.54 -4.92
N ARG A 95 -9.06 3.23 -4.66
CA ARG A 95 -8.67 2.64 -3.38
C ARG A 95 -7.17 2.81 -3.11
N ALA A 96 -6.33 2.50 -4.10
CA ALA A 96 -4.88 2.69 -3.99
C ALA A 96 -4.53 4.18 -3.93
N GLU A 97 -5.14 5.01 -4.77
CA GLU A 97 -4.94 6.47 -4.78
C GLU A 97 -5.30 7.11 -3.42
N ASN A 98 -6.44 6.75 -2.83
CA ASN A 98 -6.85 7.24 -1.51
C ASN A 98 -5.89 6.81 -0.40
N SER A 99 -5.28 5.63 -0.53
CA SER A 99 -4.27 5.15 0.41
C SER A 99 -3.01 6.03 0.45
N HIS A 100 -2.79 6.86 -0.57
CA HIS A 100 -1.68 7.83 -0.61
C HIS A 100 -1.89 9.00 0.35
N LEU A 101 -3.14 9.36 0.66
CA LEU A 101 -3.45 10.58 1.42
C LEU A 101 -2.91 10.54 2.86
N PRO A 102 -3.15 9.48 3.67
CA PRO A 102 -2.60 9.40 5.03
C PRO A 102 -1.07 9.41 5.02
N PHE A 103 -0.47 8.68 4.08
CA PHE A 103 0.98 8.63 3.90
C PHE A 103 1.55 10.01 3.58
N ARG A 104 0.98 10.74 2.60
CA ARG A 104 1.42 12.08 2.21
C ARG A 104 1.27 13.10 3.35
N ARG A 105 0.20 13.03 4.14
CA ARG A 105 0.02 13.91 5.29
C ARG A 105 1.19 13.78 6.27
N ARG A 106 1.59 12.55 6.59
CA ARG A 106 2.72 12.29 7.48
C ARG A 106 4.07 12.64 6.85
N GLU A 107 4.28 12.27 5.59
CA GLU A 107 5.52 12.59 4.85
C GLU A 107 5.77 14.11 4.80
N ARG A 108 4.73 14.92 4.56
CA ARG A 108 4.82 16.38 4.57
C ARG A 108 5.08 16.95 5.97
N ALA A 109 4.40 16.42 7.00
CA ALA A 109 4.63 16.84 8.38
C ALA A 109 6.07 16.56 8.86
N MET A 110 6.72 15.54 8.28
CA MET A 110 8.11 15.18 8.56
C MET A 110 9.13 15.95 7.69
N LEU A 111 8.71 16.99 6.96
CA LEU A 111 9.54 17.76 6.04
C LEU A 111 10.23 16.92 4.95
N ARG A 112 9.58 15.80 4.55
CA ARG A 112 10.06 14.83 3.55
C ARG A 112 11.38 14.15 3.95
N PHE A 113 11.80 13.18 3.13
CA PHE A 113 12.97 12.35 3.43
C PHE A 113 14.19 12.74 2.62
N ARG A 114 15.37 12.67 3.26
CA ARG A 114 16.67 12.91 2.63
C ARG A 114 17.37 11.64 2.14
N ARG A 115 16.86 10.46 2.51
CA ARG A 115 17.47 9.16 2.13
C ARG A 115 16.38 8.14 1.78
N MET A 116 16.60 7.39 0.70
CA MET A 116 15.66 6.34 0.25
C MET A 116 15.44 5.25 1.30
N ARG A 117 16.51 4.84 2.02
CA ARG A 117 16.41 3.84 3.10
C ARG A 117 15.49 4.30 4.22
N SER A 118 15.54 5.58 4.60
CA SER A 118 14.68 6.14 5.64
C SER A 118 13.22 6.17 5.20
N LEU A 119 12.95 6.59 3.96
CA LEU A 119 11.61 6.55 3.38
C LEU A 119 11.05 5.12 3.32
N GLN A 120 11.86 4.14 2.90
CA GLN A 120 11.45 2.74 2.83
C GLN A 120 11.10 2.16 4.22
N LYS A 121 11.89 2.48 5.25
CA LYS A 121 11.59 2.09 6.65
C LYS A 121 10.30 2.75 7.12
N PHE A 122 10.16 4.05 6.87
CA PHE A 122 8.94 4.78 7.21
C PHE A 122 7.72 4.19 6.52
N ALA A 123 7.78 3.88 5.22
CA ALA A 123 6.67 3.31 4.48
C ALA A 123 6.23 1.94 5.03
N ALA A 124 7.18 1.10 5.43
CA ALA A 124 6.88 -0.19 6.06
C ALA A 124 6.19 -0.01 7.43
N VAL A 125 6.74 0.83 8.31
CA VAL A 125 6.17 1.09 9.65
C VAL A 125 4.81 1.79 9.54
N HIS A 126 4.70 2.78 8.64
CA HIS A 126 3.45 3.47 8.37
C HIS A 126 2.37 2.51 7.89
N ALA A 127 2.69 1.53 7.04
CA ALA A 127 1.71 0.52 6.61
C ALA A 127 1.19 -0.29 7.80
N SER A 128 2.08 -0.79 8.66
CA SER A 128 1.68 -1.56 9.85
C SER A 128 0.82 -0.74 10.82
N ILE A 129 1.24 0.50 11.12
CA ILE A 129 0.46 1.40 11.98
C ILE A 129 -0.88 1.73 11.32
N TYR A 130 -0.88 2.04 10.01
CA TYR A 130 -2.10 2.35 9.29
C TYR A 130 -3.10 1.19 9.39
N ASN A 131 -2.69 -0.04 9.09
CA ASN A 131 -3.58 -1.20 9.14
C ASN A 131 -4.13 -1.42 10.55
N LEU A 132 -3.28 -1.36 11.59
CA LEU A 132 -3.70 -1.55 12.99
C LEU A 132 -4.76 -0.54 13.44
N PHE A 133 -4.67 0.71 12.96
CA PHE A 133 -5.60 1.78 13.33
C PHE A 133 -6.70 2.05 12.29
N ASN A 134 -6.73 1.31 11.16
CA ASN A 134 -7.73 1.44 10.11
C ASN A 134 -9.02 0.70 10.51
N SER A 135 -9.62 1.11 11.62
CA SER A 135 -10.96 0.64 12.02
C SER A 135 -11.98 1.45 11.24
N GLU A 136 -12.61 0.86 10.23
CA GLU A 136 -13.53 1.50 9.27
C GLU A 136 -14.59 2.36 9.95
N ARG A 137 -14.29 3.65 10.15
CA ARG A 137 -15.06 4.56 11.02
C ARG A 137 -16.54 4.67 10.61
N SER A 138 -16.82 4.52 9.31
CA SER A 138 -18.16 4.59 8.77
C SER A 138 -19.02 3.37 9.05
N LEU A 139 -18.42 2.21 9.37
CA LEU A 139 -19.15 0.96 9.61
C LEU A 139 -19.39 0.68 11.09
N HIS A 140 -18.79 1.47 11.99
CA HIS A 140 -18.91 1.27 13.43
C HIS A 140 -19.63 2.43 14.10
N SER A 141 -20.48 2.07 15.07
CA SER A 141 -21.00 3.04 16.03
C SER A 141 -19.84 3.74 16.76
N ARG A 142 -20.06 4.98 17.20
CA ARG A 142 -19.03 5.76 17.92
C ARG A 142 -18.47 5.02 19.16
N PRO A 143 -19.27 4.30 19.98
CA PRO A 143 -18.74 3.48 21.06
C PRO A 143 -17.82 2.35 20.59
N ASN A 144 -18.24 1.57 19.59
CA ASN A 144 -17.44 0.45 19.06
C ASN A 144 -16.13 0.95 18.42
N PHE A 145 -16.18 2.06 17.69
CA PHE A 145 -14.98 2.68 17.15
C PHE A 145 -13.98 3.08 18.24
N LYS A 146 -14.46 3.64 19.37
CA LYS A 146 -13.59 3.99 20.51
C LYS A 146 -12.97 2.74 21.13
N LEU A 147 -13.75 1.66 21.30
CA LEU A 147 -13.26 0.39 21.85
C LEU A 147 -12.18 -0.23 20.94
N ASN A 148 -12.45 -0.35 19.64
CA ASN A 148 -11.49 -0.88 18.66
C ASN A 148 -10.19 -0.05 18.65
N ARG A 149 -10.32 1.28 18.72
CA ARG A 149 -9.15 2.18 18.77
C ARG A 149 -8.36 2.03 20.07
N ALA A 150 -9.02 1.81 21.20
CA ALA A 150 -8.35 1.57 22.48
C ALA A 150 -7.61 0.24 22.49
N ALA A 151 -8.22 -0.82 21.95
CA ALA A 151 -7.59 -2.13 21.79
C ALA A 151 -6.35 -2.05 20.87
N ALA A 152 -6.48 -1.42 19.70
CA ALA A 152 -5.35 -1.18 18.79
C ALA A 152 -4.20 -0.41 19.45
N LEU A 153 -4.51 0.58 20.30
CA LEU A 153 -3.49 1.33 21.04
C LEU A 153 -2.80 0.47 22.11
N ALA A 154 -3.53 -0.40 22.79
CA ALA A 154 -2.97 -1.32 23.77
C ALA A 154 -2.03 -2.34 23.10
N GLU A 155 -2.44 -2.92 21.97
CA GLU A 155 -1.62 -3.82 21.16
C GLU A 155 -0.32 -3.13 20.71
N TRP A 156 -0.43 -1.91 20.16
CA TRP A 156 0.72 -1.13 19.74
C TRP A 156 1.72 -0.89 20.90
N ARG A 157 1.22 -0.51 22.08
CA ARG A 157 2.06 -0.32 23.27
C ARG A 157 2.75 -1.62 23.69
N GLY A 158 2.05 -2.75 23.62
CA GLY A 158 2.61 -4.05 23.92
C GLY A 158 3.74 -4.46 22.97
N LEU A 159 3.63 -4.12 21.69
CA LEU A 159 4.69 -4.35 20.70
C LEU A 159 5.92 -3.45 20.91
N CYS A 160 5.73 -2.22 21.42
CA CYS A 160 6.84 -1.30 21.71
C CYS A 160 7.55 -1.56 23.05
N ALA A 161 6.94 -2.33 23.94
CA ALA A 161 7.49 -2.64 25.27
C ALA A 161 8.41 -3.87 25.27
N LYS A 162 8.59 -4.54 24.12
CA LYS A 162 9.52 -5.65 23.90
C LYS A 162 10.76 -5.15 23.16
#